data_AF-A0A9W4RER2-F1
#
_entry.id   AF-A0A9W4RER2-F1
#
_cell.length_a   1.000
_cell.length_b   1.000
_cell.length_c   1.000
_cell.angle_alpha   90.00
_cell.angle_beta   90.00
_cell.angle_gamma   90.00
#
_symmetry.space_group_name_H-M   'P 1'
#
loop_
_entity.id
_entity.type
_entity.pdbx_description
1 polymer ?
#
loop_
_entity_poly.entity_id
_entity_poly.type
_entity_poly.pdbx_seq_one_letter_code
_entity_poly.pdbx_strand_id
1 'polypeptide(L)' 'MRDKRKKFIELAEARVNRAIKDIRLIGNLANKSAYEYGDEDARKIFRALQKEADAAKARFLGDAGGKDTEFRLGE' A
#
# COMPACT_ATOMS: atom_id res chain seq x y z
N MET A 1 24.87 -18.99 -7.58
CA MET A 1 24.17 -17.68 -7.54
C MET A 1 22.89 -17.85 -6.74
N ARG A 2 22.61 -17.02 -5.73
CA ARG A 2 21.27 -16.99 -5.11
C ARG A 2 20.29 -16.52 -6.18
N ASP A 3 19.29 -17.35 -6.47
CA ASP A 3 18.24 -17.01 -7.43
C ASP A 3 17.44 -15.82 -6.89
N LYS A 4 17.74 -14.63 -7.43
CA LYS A 4 17.13 -13.35 -7.03
C LYS A 4 15.61 -13.42 -7.16
N ARG A 5 15.09 -14.17 -8.14
CA ARG A 5 13.65 -14.36 -8.35
C ARG A 5 13.06 -15.23 -7.25
N LYS A 6 13.69 -16.35 -6.91
CA LYS A 6 13.25 -17.20 -5.79
C LYS A 6 13.20 -16.43 -4.48
N LYS A 7 14.24 -15.63 -4.18
CA LYS A 7 14.27 -14.82 -2.95
C LYS A 7 13.20 -13.74 -2.93
N PHE A 8 12.93 -13.12 -4.09
CA PHE A 8 11.84 -12.16 -4.22
C PHE A 8 10.47 -12.81 -3.93
N ILE A 9 10.18 -13.97 -4.53
CA ILE A 9 8.91 -14.68 -4.33
C ILE A 9 8.71 -15.01 -2.84
N GLU A 10 9.70 -15.64 -2.21
CA GLU A 10 9.65 -16.01 -0.78
C GLU A 10 9.35 -14.78 0.11
N LEU A 11 10.03 -13.66 -0.14
CA LEU A 11 9.83 -12.44 0.64
C LEU A 11 8.47 -11.78 0.33
N ALA A 12 8.05 -11.75 -0.93
CA ALA A 12 6.80 -11.15 -1.35
C ALA A 12 5.61 -11.89 -0.73
N GLU A 13 5.57 -13.22 -0.85
CA GLU A 13 4.52 -14.05 -0.25
C GLU A 13 4.44 -13.86 1.25
N ALA A 14 5.58 -13.91 1.95
CA ALA A 14 5.61 -13.74 3.40
C ALA A 14 5.11 -12.35 3.83
N ARG A 15 5.52 -11.28 3.13
CA ARG A 15 5.16 -9.90 3.47
C ARG A 15 3.70 -9.58 3.14
N VAL A 16 3.22 -9.98 1.96
CA VAL A 16 1.83 -9.74 1.54
C VAL A 16 0.87 -10.51 2.46
N ASN A 17 1.17 -11.75 2.81
CA ASN A 17 0.33 -12.51 3.75
C ASN A 17 0.27 -11.88 5.15
N ARG A 18 1.37 -11.30 5.64
CA ARG A 18 1.36 -10.55 6.92
C ARG A 18 0.48 -9.30 6.80
N ALA A 19 0.66 -8.50 5.75
CA ALA A 19 -0.16 -7.31 5.52
C ALA A 19 -1.66 -7.65 5.44
N ILE A 20 -2.04 -8.73 4.76
CA ILE A 20 -3.44 -9.18 4.70
C ILE A 20 -3.98 -9.55 6.09
N LYS A 21 -3.18 -10.24 6.92
CA LYS A 21 -3.57 -10.58 8.30
C LYS A 21 -3.77 -9.31 9.13
N ASP A 22 -2.85 -8.37 9.05
CA ASP A 22 -2.92 -7.12 9.80
C ASP A 22 -4.13 -6.28 9.36
N ILE A 23 -4.42 -6.20 8.06
CA ILE A 23 -5.62 -5.54 7.53
C ILE A 23 -6.90 -6.19 8.07
N ARG A 24 -6.95 -7.53 8.18
CA ARG A 24 -8.10 -8.22 8.80
C ARG A 24 -8.26 -7.86 10.28
N LEU A 25 -7.16 -7.78 11.03
CA LEU A 25 -7.18 -7.36 12.44
C LEU A 25 -7.66 -5.92 12.59
N ILE A 26 -7.23 -5.01 11.70
CA ILE A 26 -7.76 -3.64 11.64
C ILE A 26 -9.26 -3.66 11.37
N GLY A 27 -9.73 -4.51 10.45
CA GLY A 27 -11.16 -4.70 10.18
C GLY A 27 -11.98 -5.11 11.42
N ASN A 28 -11.39 -5.90 12.32
CA ASN A 28 -12.06 -6.30 13.56
C ASN A 28 -12.33 -5.12 14.52
N LEU A 29 -11.58 -4.01 14.39
CA LEU A 29 -11.83 -2.78 15.16
C LEU A 29 -13.17 -2.12 14.80
N ALA A 30 -13.78 -2.50 13.67
CA ALA A 30 -15.11 -2.03 13.30
C ALA A 30 -16.21 -2.52 14.26
N ASN A 31 -15.91 -3.48 15.15
CA ASN A 31 -16.86 -3.99 16.12
C ASN A 31 -17.25 -2.93 17.17
N LYS A 32 -18.36 -2.21 16.91
CA LYS A 32 -18.89 -1.16 17.80
C LYS A 32 -19.42 -1.67 19.15
N SER A 33 -19.58 -2.98 19.34
CA SER A 33 -19.92 -3.53 20.67
C SER A 33 -18.71 -3.63 21.60
N ALA A 34 -17.50 -3.69 21.05
CA ALA A 34 -16.25 -3.77 21.80
C ALA A 34 -15.48 -2.44 21.84
N TYR A 35 -15.74 -1.54 20.88
CA TYR A 35 -14.98 -0.31 20.70
C TYR A 35 -15.88 0.89 20.37
N GLU A 36 -15.44 2.07 20.80
CA GLU A 36 -16.03 3.34 20.39
C GLU A 36 -15.12 4.01 19.37
N TYR A 37 -15.68 4.42 18.23
CA TYR A 37 -14.98 5.17 17.19
C TYR A 37 -16.00 5.96 16.36
N GLY A 38 -15.55 7.10 15.84
CA GLY A 38 -16.31 7.91 14.89
C GLY A 38 -15.96 7.60 13.43
N ASP A 39 -16.78 8.12 12.51
CA ASP A 39 -16.52 8.01 11.07
C ASP A 39 -15.19 8.70 10.67
N GLU A 40 -14.74 9.69 11.44
CA GLU A 40 -13.45 10.33 11.22
C GLU A 40 -12.28 9.40 11.51
N ASP A 41 -12.35 8.57 12.56
CA ASP A 41 -11.30 7.61 12.91
C ASP A 41 -11.15 6.54 11.82
N ALA A 42 -12.27 5.98 11.37
CA ALA A 42 -12.29 5.03 10.26
C ALA A 42 -11.67 5.65 9.00
N ARG A 43 -12.05 6.89 8.66
CA ARG A 43 -11.48 7.60 7.50
C ARG A 43 -9.97 7.81 7.64
N LYS A 44 -9.47 8.20 8.82
CA LYS A 44 -8.03 8.39 9.08
C LYS A 44 -7.27 7.08 8.91
N ILE A 45 -7.79 5.97 9.45
CA ILE A 45 -7.19 4.64 9.34
C ILE A 45 -7.04 4.23 7.88
N PHE A 46 -8.12 4.26 7.11
CA PHE A 46 -8.08 3.83 5.70
C PHE A 46 -7.29 4.77 4.81
N ARG A 47 -7.30 6.09 5.09
CA ARG A 47 -6.45 7.04 4.37
C ARG A 47 -4.96 6.75 4.57
N ALA A 48 -4.55 6.40 5.79
CA ALA A 48 -3.16 6.04 6.07
C ALA A 48 -2.76 4.74 5.35
N LEU A 49 -3.61 3.70 5.41
CA LEU A 49 -3.39 2.43 4.71
C LEU A 49 -3.27 2.62 3.19
N GLN A 50 -4.20 3.37 2.60
CA GLN A 50 -4.21 3.63 1.17
C GLN A 50 -2.96 4.41 0.73
N LYS A 51 -2.56 5.45 1.49
CA LYS A 51 -1.36 6.23 1.19
C LYS A 51 -0.10 5.35 1.14
N GLU A 52 0.06 4.43 2.08
CA GLU A 52 1.22 3.52 2.10
C GLU A 52 1.16 2.50 0.96
N ALA A 53 -0.04 1.97 0.66
CA ALA A 53 -0.23 1.07 -0.46
C ALA A 53 0.09 1.74 -1.81
N ASP A 54 -0.33 3.00 -1.98
CA ASP A 54 -0.05 3.80 -3.17
C ASP A 54 1.46 4.10 -3.29
N ALA A 55 2.13 4.45 -2.18
CA ALA A 55 3.58 4.65 -2.17
C ALA A 55 4.35 3.37 -2.52
N ALA A 56 3.91 2.21 -2.03
CA ALA A 56 4.48 0.92 -2.41
C ALA A 56 4.24 0.61 -3.90
N LYS A 57 3.02 0.86 -4.40
CA LYS A 57 2.67 0.69 -5.81
C LYS A 57 3.53 1.56 -6.72
N ALA A 58 3.72 2.84 -6.38
CA ALA A 58 4.57 3.76 -7.13
C ALA A 58 6.01 3.24 -7.28
N ARG A 59 6.58 2.67 -6.21
CA ARG A 59 7.92 2.04 -6.25
C ARG A 59 8.00 0.81 -7.14
N PHE A 60 6.93 0.01 -7.22
CA PHE A 60 6.87 -1.17 -8.09
C PHE A 60 6.66 -0.82 -9.57
N LEU A 61 5.85 0.21 -9.84
CA LEU A 61 5.46 0.59 -11.19
C LEU A 61 6.34 1.69 -11.80
N GLY A 62 7.29 2.21 -11.03
CA GLY A 62 8.22 3.23 -11.51
C GLY A 62 7.60 4.62 -11.64
N ASP A 63 6.54 4.92 -10.88
CA ASP A 63 6.00 6.28 -10.75
C ASP A 63 6.93 7.08 -9.83
N ALA A 64 8.16 7.27 -10.31
CA ALA A 64 9.03 8.32 -9.84
C ALA A 64 8.52 9.59 -10.52
N GLY A 65 8.00 10.54 -9.73
CA GLY A 65 7.72 11.87 -10.24
C GLY A 65 8.92 12.42 -11.01
N GLY A 66 8.67 12.89 -12.23
CA GLY A 66 9.54 13.79 -12.98
C GLY A 66 10.70 13.16 -13.74
N LYS A 67 10.46 12.82 -15.01
CA LYS A 67 11.32 13.34 -16.07
C LYS A 67 10.45 14.09 -17.07
N ASP A 68 10.73 15.38 -17.12
CA ASP A 68 10.42 16.30 -18.20
C ASP A 68 10.46 15.57 -19.57
N THR A 69 9.30 15.36 -20.17
CA THR A 69 9.19 15.27 -21.62
C THR A 69 8.50 16.53 -22.07
N GLU A 70 9.29 17.60 -22.12
CA GLU A 70 9.27 18.65 -23.13
C GLU A 70 7.96 18.71 -23.94
N PHE A 71 7.00 19.49 -23.44
CA PHE A 71 5.86 19.94 -24.24
C PHE A 71 6.36 20.95 -25.27
N ARG A 72 6.19 20.65 -26.57
CA ARG A 72 6.42 21.60 -27.68
C ARG A 72 5.09 22.06 -28.27
N LEU A 73 5.01 23.35 -28.59
CA LEU A 73 4.07 23.93 -29.53
C LEU A 73 4.81 24.26 -30.84
N GLY A 74 4.32 23.70 -31.95
CA GLY A 74 4.85 23.84 -33.33
C GLY A 74 5.29 22.48 -33.87
N GLU A 75 4.67 21.89 -34.88
CA GLU A 75 3.86 22.43 -35.99
C GLU A 75 2.45 21.83 -36.09
#